data_AF-A0A482VQR9-F1
#
_entry.id   AF-A0A482VQR9-F1
#
_cell.length_a   1.000
_cell.length_b   1.000
_cell.length_c   1.000
_cell.angle_alpha   90.00
_cell.angle_beta   90.00
_cell.angle_gamma   90.00
#
_symmetry.space_group_name_H-M   'P 1'
#
loop_
_entity.id
_entity.type
_entity.pdbx_description
1 polymer ?
#
loop_
_entity_poly.entity_id
_entity_poly.type
_entity_poly.pdbx_seq_one_letter_code
_entity_poly.pdbx_strand_id
1 'polypeptide(L)'
;IVDFSHNRLRSLPDNLFRETGLERLDLSHNLIGKLPLTSLSVASAATLCELDLSWNSISSLSHGGLLVRLKVVKKKNENKTVILM
;
A
#
# COMPACT_ATOMS: atom_id res chain seq x y z
N ILE A 1 -4.78 0.46 -12.59
CA ILE A 1 -3.40 0.60 -12.04
C ILE A 1 -3.19 2.07 -11.69
N VAL A 2 -2.62 2.37 -10.52
CA VAL A 2 -2.27 3.74 -10.08
C VAL A 2 -0.82 3.76 -9.59
N ASP A 3 -0.06 4.75 -10.02
CA ASP A 3 1.36 4.93 -9.69
C ASP A 3 1.59 6.31 -9.05
N PHE A 4 2.06 6.29 -7.81
CA PHE A 4 2.50 7.45 -7.03
C PHE A 4 3.95 7.28 -6.54
N SER A 5 4.71 6.39 -7.15
CA SER A 5 6.09 6.09 -6.78
C SER A 5 7.02 7.30 -6.96
N HIS A 6 8.18 7.26 -6.31
CA HIS A 6 9.23 8.29 -6.45
C HIS A 6 8.79 9.72 -6.13
N ASN A 7 7.93 9.85 -5.12
CA ASN A 7 7.49 11.14 -4.60
C ASN A 7 8.02 11.36 -3.18
N ARG A 8 7.50 12.39 -2.52
CA ARG A 8 7.83 12.71 -1.12
C ARG A 8 6.60 12.58 -0.22
N LEU A 9 5.68 11.68 -0.57
CA LEU A 9 4.43 11.49 0.14
C LEU A 9 4.68 10.94 1.54
N ARG A 10 4.13 11.59 2.55
CA ARG A 10 4.16 11.13 3.95
C ARG A 10 2.87 10.41 4.35
N SER A 11 1.79 10.73 3.65
CA SER A 11 0.45 10.18 3.81
C SER A 11 -0.32 10.37 2.50
N LEU A 12 -1.46 9.69 2.41
CA LEU A 12 -2.47 9.91 1.38
C LEU A 12 -3.71 10.52 2.05
N PRO A 13 -4.49 11.34 1.34
CA PRO A 13 -5.78 11.81 1.85
C PRO A 13 -6.76 10.65 2.08
N ASP A 14 -7.68 10.86 3.01
CA ASP A 14 -8.73 9.89 3.30
C ASP A 14 -9.67 9.76 2.11
N ASN A 15 -10.15 8.53 1.88
CA ASN A 15 -11.05 8.21 0.77
C ASN A 15 -10.51 8.63 -0.61
N LEU A 16 -9.20 8.66 -0.82
CA LEU A 16 -8.61 8.94 -2.13
C LEU A 16 -9.09 7.95 -3.20
N PHE A 17 -9.19 6.67 -2.82
CA PHE A 17 -9.66 5.61 -3.70
C PHE A 17 -11.05 5.16 -3.23
N ARG A 18 -12.10 5.72 -3.85
CA ARG A 18 -13.49 5.43 -3.48
C ARG A 18 -14.09 4.28 -4.30
N GLU A 19 -13.74 4.23 -5.57
CA GLU A 19 -14.38 3.35 -6.55
C GLU A 19 -13.72 1.97 -6.65
N THR A 20 -14.45 1.03 -7.27
CA THR A 20 -13.93 -0.29 -7.65
C THR A 20 -12.96 -0.20 -8.82
N GLY A 21 -12.14 -1.24 -9.01
CA GLY A 21 -11.26 -1.39 -10.18
C GLY A 21 -9.81 -0.95 -9.95
N LEU A 22 -9.47 -0.54 -8.72
CA LEU A 22 -8.08 -0.39 -8.33
C LEU A 22 -7.47 -1.78 -8.13
N GLU A 23 -6.66 -2.25 -9.07
CA GLU A 23 -6.02 -3.56 -9.01
C GLU A 23 -4.58 -3.51 -8.50
N ARG A 24 -3.87 -2.41 -8.79
CA ARG A 24 -2.48 -2.19 -8.41
C ARG A 24 -2.27 -0.75 -7.97
N LEU A 25 -1.60 -0.58 -6.85
CA LEU A 25 -1.20 0.71 -6.27
C LEU A 25 0.30 0.68 -5.97
N ASP A 26 1.05 1.52 -6.67
CA ASP A 26 2.48 1.71 -6.41
C ASP A 26 2.70 2.99 -5.60
N LEU A 27 3.22 2.84 -4.38
CA LEU A 27 3.61 3.91 -3.47
C LEU A 27 5.10 3.83 -3.12
N SER A 28 5.89 3.09 -3.90
CA SER A 28 7.30 2.89 -3.63
C SER A 28 8.09 4.20 -3.65
N HIS A 29 9.24 4.24 -2.97
CA HIS A 29 10.11 5.41 -2.92
C HIS A 29 9.38 6.69 -2.47
N ASN A 30 8.77 6.61 -1.29
CA ASN A 30 8.10 7.72 -0.62
C ASN A 30 8.54 7.80 0.85
N LEU A 31 7.84 8.60 1.67
CA LEU A 31 8.15 8.83 3.08
C LEU A 31 6.98 8.36 3.98
N ILE A 32 6.19 7.40 3.51
CA ILE A 32 4.97 6.95 4.19
C ILE A 32 5.36 6.22 5.47
N GLY A 33 4.89 6.72 6.61
CA GLY A 33 5.19 6.14 7.93
C GLY A 33 4.18 5.08 8.39
N LYS A 34 2.99 5.06 7.81
CA LYS A 34 1.87 4.18 8.20
C LYS A 34 1.15 3.66 6.96
N LEU A 35 0.56 2.47 7.07
CA LEU A 35 -0.29 1.93 6.00
C LEU A 35 -1.46 2.90 5.71
N PRO A 36 -1.72 3.26 4.44
CA PRO A 36 -2.76 4.23 4.08
C PRO A 36 -4.16 3.57 4.05
N LEU A 37 -4.58 3.00 5.17
CA LEU A 37 -5.84 2.26 5.27
C LEU A 37 -7.06 3.15 5.09
N THR A 38 -6.99 4.40 5.57
CA THR A 38 -8.09 5.39 5.44
C THR A 38 -8.24 5.93 4.02
N SER A 39 -7.22 5.75 3.18
CA SER A 39 -7.24 6.19 1.78
C SER A 39 -7.93 5.20 0.85
N LEU A 40 -8.11 3.95 1.29
CA LEU A 40 -8.77 2.89 0.53
C LEU A 40 -10.19 2.67 1.07
N SER A 41 -11.19 2.78 0.20
CA SER A 41 -12.55 2.32 0.52
C SER A 41 -12.60 0.78 0.59
N VAL A 42 -13.67 0.24 1.17
CA VAL A 42 -13.95 -1.21 1.14
C VAL A 42 -14.03 -1.73 -0.29
N ALA A 43 -14.58 -0.93 -1.21
CA ALA A 43 -14.74 -1.28 -2.61
C ALA A 43 -13.38 -1.34 -3.34
N SER A 44 -12.52 -0.34 -3.16
CA SER A 44 -11.18 -0.34 -3.75
C SER A 44 -10.28 -1.42 -3.13
N ALA A 45 -10.38 -1.63 -1.82
CA ALA A 45 -9.63 -2.68 -1.12
C ALA A 45 -10.07 -4.09 -1.55
N ALA A 46 -11.30 -4.27 -2.03
CA ALA A 46 -11.79 -5.55 -2.52
C ALA A 46 -11.21 -5.95 -3.89
N THR A 47 -10.81 -4.99 -4.72
CA THR A 47 -10.21 -5.25 -6.04
C THR A 47 -8.69 -5.18 -6.03
N LEU A 48 -8.09 -4.54 -5.02
CA LEU A 48 -6.64 -4.35 -4.92
C LEU A 48 -5.93 -5.70 -4.76
N CYS A 49 -5.06 -6.01 -5.72
CA CYS A 49 -4.28 -7.24 -5.77
C CYS A 49 -2.81 -6.99 -5.41
N GLU A 50 -2.27 -5.84 -5.82
CA GLU A 50 -0.86 -5.49 -5.63
C GLU A 50 -0.73 -4.13 -4.94
N LEU A 51 0.04 -4.09 -3.85
CA LEU A 51 0.40 -2.88 -3.13
C LEU A 51 1.91 -2.83 -2.93
N ASP A 52 2.58 -1.88 -3.58
CA ASP A 52 4.01 -1.65 -3.39
C ASP A 52 4.25 -0.48 -2.41
N LEU A 53 4.87 -0.78 -1.28
CA LEU A 53 5.28 0.17 -0.24
C LEU A 53 6.78 0.10 0.01
N SER A 54 7.56 -0.43 -0.95
CA SER A 54 9.01 -0.48 -0.84
C SER A 54 9.61 0.92 -0.70
N TRP A 55 10.76 1.03 -0.03
CA TRP A 55 11.44 2.31 0.14
C TRP A 55 10.55 3.39 0.75
N ASN A 56 9.92 3.05 1.88
CA ASN A 56 9.12 3.96 2.70
C ASN A 56 9.56 3.87 4.18
N SER A 57 8.99 4.72 5.02
CA SER A 57 9.32 4.79 6.45
C SER A 57 8.41 3.93 7.34
N ILE A 58 7.74 2.91 6.78
CA ILE A 58 6.79 2.07 7.51
C ILE A 58 7.55 1.18 8.49
N SER A 59 7.45 1.45 9.79
CA SER A 59 8.14 0.67 10.82
C SER A 59 7.46 -0.68 11.07
N SER A 60 6.13 -0.74 11.04
CA SER A 60 5.35 -1.96 11.29
C SER A 60 4.23 -2.20 10.28
N LEU A 61 4.04 -3.46 9.90
CA LEU A 61 2.92 -3.94 9.07
C LEU A 61 1.82 -4.62 9.91
N SER A 62 1.76 -4.38 11.22
CA SER A 62 0.80 -5.01 12.15
C SER A 62 -0.66 -4.57 11.92
N HIS A 63 -1.22 -4.79 10.74
CA HIS A 63 -2.64 -4.59 10.41
C HIS A 63 -3.18 -5.87 9.77
N GLY A 64 -3.43 -6.87 10.63
CA GLY A 64 -3.67 -8.27 10.25
C GLY A 64 -4.90 -8.56 9.38
N GLY A 65 -5.80 -7.60 9.16
CA GLY A 65 -7.01 -7.83 8.36
C GLY A 65 -6.87 -7.51 6.87
N LEU A 66 -6.13 -6.46 6.52
CA LEU A 66 -6.12 -5.92 5.16
C LEU A 66 -5.02 -6.54 4.29
N LEU A 67 -3.90 -6.93 4.91
CA LEU A 67 -2.77 -7.54 4.21
C LEU A 67 -3.03 -8.98 3.78
N VAL A 68 -3.95 -9.69 4.45
CA VAL A 68 -4.32 -11.09 4.14
C VAL A 68 -5.01 -11.20 2.77
N ARG A 69 -5.60 -10.11 2.27
CA ARG A 69 -6.33 -10.10 0.99
C ARG A 69 -5.45 -9.72 -0.20
N LEU A 70 -4.29 -9.13 0.05
CA LEU A 70 -3.39 -8.67 -0.99
C LEU A 70 -2.54 -9.83 -1.45
N LYS A 71 -2.57 -10.13 -2.76
CA LYS A 71 -1.72 -11.18 -3.35
C LYS A 71 -0.25 -10.86 -3.21
N VAL A 72 0.09 -9.57 -3.28
CA VAL A 72 1.46 -9.09 -3.19
C VAL A 72 1.49 -7.78 -2.39
N VAL A 73 2.16 -7.84 -1.24
CA VAL A 73 2.56 -6.65 -0.49
C VAL A 73 4.07 -6.57 -0.52
N LYS A 74 4.63 -5.57 -1.21
CA LYS A 74 6.07 -5.35 -1.19
C LYS A 74 6.42 -4.33 -0.13
N LYS A 75 7.13 -4.77 0.91
CA LYS A 75 7.85 -3.87 1.81
C LYS A 75 9.31 -4.26 1.75
N LYS A 76 10.15 -3.34 1.27
CA LYS A 76 11.61 -3.51 1.25
C LYS A 76 12.22 -2.31 1.96
N ASN A 77 12.64 -2.52 3.21
CA ASN A 77 13.65 -1.69 3.86
C ASN A 77 14.90 -2.55 3.97
N GLU A 78 15.90 -2.19 3.17
CA GLU A 78 17.31 -2.61 3.14
C GLU A 78 17.71 -4.09 3.20
N ASN A 79 16.87 -5.09 3.54
CA ASN A 79 17.23 -6.50 3.31
C ASN A 79 16.14 -7.60 3.48
N LYS A 80 14.84 -7.29 3.49
CA LYS A 80 13.81 -8.33 3.57
C LYS A 80 12.65 -8.04 2.63
N THR A 81 12.52 -8.84 1.58
CA THR A 81 11.28 -8.94 0.80
C THR A 81 10.34 -9.81 1.62
N VAL A 82 9.30 -9.22 2.21
CA VAL A 82 8.19 -10.01 2.77
C VAL A 82 7.18 -10.20 1.64
N ILE A 83 7.20 -11.36 0.99
CA ILE A 83 6.09 -11.79 0.14
C ILE A 83 5.10 -12.46 1.10
N LEU A 84 4.02 -11.77 1.46
CA LEU A 84 2.87 -12.44 2.07
C LEU A 84 2.20 -13.20 0.93
N MET A 85 2.40 -14.52 0.90
CA MET A 85 1.69 -15.46 0.03
C MET A 85 0.41 -15.90 0.71
#